data_AF-Q937F2-F1
#
_entry.id   AF-Q937F2-F1
#
_cell.length_a   1.000
_cell.length_b   1.000
_cell.length_c   1.000
_cell.angle_alpha   90.00
_cell.angle_beta   90.00
_cell.angle_gamma   90.00
#
_symmetry.space_group_name_H-M   'P 1'
#
loop_
_entity.id
_entity.type
_entity.pdbx_description
1 polymer ?
#
loop_
_entity_poly.entity_id
_entity_poly.type
_entity_poly.pdbx_seq_one_letter_code
_entity_poly.pdbx_strand_id
1 'polypeptide(L)'
;MELSHRFAASSAVFDDDHLVSIAGLVPVMTLATQTGLSALLADKVRISEPRIKSGSANPSPKLTTLIAGMCAGADSIDDLDIVRSGGMKTLFDDVYAPSTIGTLLREFTFGHARQLEAVLRAHLAELCQRADLLPGIDGRTFVDIDSLLRPGLRPRQTGRLLRAYQDRGKTNPA
;
A
#
# COMPACT_ATOMS: atom_id res chain seq x y z
N MET A 1 21.69 22.25 42.90
CA MET A 1 20.72 22.71 41.90
C MET A 1 20.33 21.48 41.08
N GLU A 2 19.27 20.80 41.50
CA GLU A 2 18.75 19.62 40.78
C GLU A 2 17.92 20.09 39.58
N LEU A 3 18.25 19.59 38.40
CA LEU A 3 17.47 19.83 37.18
C LEU A 3 16.44 18.70 37.03
N SER A 4 15.18 19.03 37.32
CA SER A 4 14.03 18.19 37.04
C SER A 4 13.57 18.40 35.60
N HIS A 5 14.01 17.54 34.68
CA HIS A 5 13.34 17.41 33.38
C HIS A 5 12.70 16.02 33.28
N ARG A 6 11.37 15.98 33.46
CA ARG A 6 10.55 14.94 32.82
C ARG A 6 10.57 15.27 31.33
N PHE A 7 11.06 14.36 30.49
CA PHE A 7 10.78 14.42 29.06
C PHE A 7 9.25 14.36 28.90
N ALA A 8 8.62 15.52 28.67
CA ALA A 8 7.35 15.53 27.95
C ALA A 8 7.63 14.88 26.59
N ALA A 9 6.69 14.09 26.08
CA ALA A 9 6.74 13.56 24.73
C ALA A 9 6.72 14.74 23.74
N SER A 10 7.89 15.33 23.53
CA SER A 10 8.12 16.36 22.54
C SER A 10 8.30 15.59 21.24
N SER A 11 7.28 15.65 20.39
CA SER A 11 7.38 15.13 19.03
C SER A 11 8.47 15.92 18.32
N ALA A 12 9.58 15.28 17.97
CA ALA A 12 10.53 15.85 17.05
C ALA A 12 9.91 15.73 15.65
N VAL A 13 9.47 16.86 15.10
CA VAL A 13 8.98 16.94 13.72
C VAL A 13 10.15 17.40 12.86
N PHE A 14 10.55 16.58 11.89
CA PHE A 14 11.50 16.95 10.86
C PHE A 14 10.70 17.49 9.67
N ASP A 15 10.69 18.81 9.51
CA ASP A 15 9.95 19.54 8.48
C ASP A 15 10.86 20.26 7.47
N ASP A 16 12.15 19.89 7.41
CA ASP A 16 13.09 20.44 6.45
C ASP A 16 12.72 20.01 5.02
N ASP A 17 12.48 21.00 4.14
CA ASP A 17 12.11 20.81 2.74
C ASP A 17 13.20 20.13 1.90
N HIS A 18 14.45 20.11 2.39
CA HIS A 18 15.58 19.43 1.75
C HIS A 18 15.76 17.98 2.23
N LEU A 19 15.01 17.53 3.24
CA LEU A 19 15.07 16.17 3.75
C LEU A 19 13.88 15.35 3.25
N VAL A 20 14.18 14.23 2.60
CA VAL A 20 13.20 13.22 2.18
C VAL A 20 13.37 11.99 3.06
N SER A 21 12.41 11.76 3.94
CA SER A 21 12.43 10.64 4.90
C SER A 21 12.21 9.28 4.23
N ILE A 22 11.51 9.22 3.09
CA ILE A 22 11.05 7.97 2.46
C ILE A 22 11.27 7.99 0.94
N ALA A 23 12.49 8.30 0.51
CA ALA A 23 12.84 8.30 -0.92
C ALA A 23 12.63 6.92 -1.59
N GLY A 24 12.69 5.83 -0.81
CA GLY A 24 12.38 4.47 -1.27
C GLY A 24 10.93 4.27 -1.74
N LEU A 25 10.02 5.20 -1.43
CA LEU A 25 8.65 5.16 -1.95
C LEU A 25 8.60 5.47 -3.46
N VAL A 26 9.56 6.22 -3.99
CA VAL A 26 9.62 6.61 -5.41
C VAL A 26 9.61 5.39 -6.34
N PRO A 27 10.52 4.40 -6.21
CA PRO A 27 10.49 3.21 -7.06
C PRO A 27 9.22 2.36 -6.87
N VAL A 28 8.65 2.31 -5.67
CA VAL A 28 7.39 1.58 -5.40
C VAL A 28 6.22 2.21 -6.16
N MET A 29 6.05 3.53 -6.05
CA MET A 29 4.98 4.23 -6.73
C MET A 29 5.22 4.31 -8.25
N THR A 30 6.49 4.34 -8.69
CA THR A 30 6.84 4.20 -10.11
C THR A 30 6.38 2.85 -10.67
N LEU A 31 6.62 1.75 -9.95
CA LEU A 31 6.11 0.43 -10.36
C LEU A 31 4.58 0.42 -10.40
N ALA A 32 3.92 1.00 -9.40
CA ALA A 32 2.46 1.11 -9.36
C ALA A 32 1.89 1.88 -10.57
N THR A 33 2.54 2.96 -10.99
CA THR A 33 2.19 3.71 -12.20
C THR A 33 2.40 2.87 -13.46
N GLN A 34 3.56 2.21 -13.59
CA GLN A 34 3.88 1.37 -14.75
C GLN A 34 2.95 0.17 -14.90
N THR A 35 2.35 -0.29 -13.80
CA THR A 35 1.39 -1.40 -13.76
C THR A 35 -0.07 -0.93 -13.70
N GLY A 36 -0.31 0.36 -13.94
CA GLY A 36 -1.65 0.90 -14.17
C GLY A 36 -2.53 1.00 -12.92
N LEU A 37 -1.98 0.98 -11.70
CA LEU A 37 -2.78 1.01 -10.47
C LEU A 37 -3.83 2.14 -10.45
N SER A 38 -3.42 3.37 -10.73
CA SER A 38 -4.33 4.52 -10.71
C SER A 38 -5.43 4.42 -11.78
N ALA A 39 -5.15 3.82 -12.93
CA ALA A 39 -6.14 3.57 -13.97
C ALA A 39 -7.14 2.48 -13.54
N LEU A 40 -6.65 1.40 -12.92
CA LEU A 40 -7.49 0.34 -12.37
C LEU A 40 -8.41 0.85 -11.25
N LEU A 41 -7.89 1.70 -10.36
CA LEU A 41 -8.68 2.36 -9.32
C LEU A 41 -9.77 3.24 -9.92
N ALA A 42 -9.45 4.04 -10.95
CA ALA A 42 -10.42 4.91 -11.62
C ALA A 42 -11.50 4.13 -12.37
N ASP A 43 -11.16 3.00 -12.97
CA ASP A 43 -12.09 2.14 -13.70
C ASP A 43 -13.06 1.42 -12.75
N LYS A 44 -12.53 0.83 -11.68
CA LYS A 44 -13.25 -0.17 -10.88
C LYS A 44 -13.87 0.34 -9.59
N VAL A 45 -13.36 1.44 -9.02
CA VAL A 45 -13.88 1.98 -7.76
C VAL A 45 -14.90 3.06 -8.05
N ARG A 46 -16.15 2.79 -7.68
CA ARG A 46 -17.28 3.70 -7.91
C ARG A 46 -18.15 3.79 -6.67
N ILE A 47 -18.34 5.03 -6.20
CA ILE A 47 -19.25 5.39 -5.11
C ILE A 47 -20.39 6.18 -5.75
N SER A 48 -21.48 5.48 -6.09
CA SER A 48 -22.61 6.07 -6.82
C SER A 48 -23.49 6.96 -5.94
N GLU A 49 -23.61 6.63 -4.66
CA GLU A 49 -24.49 7.31 -3.69
C GLU A 49 -23.67 7.78 -2.48
N PRO A 50 -22.87 8.85 -2.63
CA PRO A 50 -22.08 9.36 -1.52
C PRO A 50 -22.95 10.10 -0.50
N ARG A 51 -22.70 9.88 0.79
CA ARG A 51 -23.27 10.65 1.90
C ARG A 51 -22.78 12.10 1.87
N ILE A 52 -21.53 12.31 1.50
CA ILE A 52 -20.89 13.61 1.33
C ILE A 52 -20.36 13.71 -0.10
N LYS A 53 -20.75 14.75 -0.85
CA LYS A 53 -20.34 14.93 -2.25
C LYS A 53 -18.82 14.86 -2.47
N SER A 54 -18.02 15.43 -1.56
CA SER A 54 -16.57 15.37 -1.64
C SER A 54 -15.99 13.99 -1.31
N GLY A 55 -16.77 13.09 -0.71
CA GLY A 55 -16.40 11.71 -0.39
C GLY A 55 -16.11 10.88 -1.64
N SER A 56 -16.87 11.05 -2.72
CA SER A 56 -16.66 10.31 -3.97
C SER A 56 -15.82 11.06 -5.01
N ALA A 57 -15.45 12.32 -4.78
CA ALA A 57 -14.64 13.08 -5.71
C ALA A 57 -13.21 12.49 -5.80
N ASN A 58 -12.70 12.31 -7.02
CA ASN A 58 -11.34 11.86 -7.30
C ASN A 58 -10.90 10.65 -6.45
N PRO A 59 -11.61 9.50 -6.51
CA PRO A 59 -11.31 8.37 -5.63
C PRO A 59 -9.95 7.74 -5.93
N SER A 60 -9.55 7.71 -7.21
CA SER A 60 -8.27 7.13 -7.63
C SER A 60 -7.06 7.79 -6.95
N PRO A 61 -6.79 9.10 -7.09
CA PRO A 61 -5.60 9.70 -6.49
C PRO A 61 -5.67 9.76 -4.95
N LYS A 62 -6.86 9.80 -4.34
CA LYS A 62 -7.03 9.62 -2.88
C LYS A 62 -6.64 8.21 -2.43
N LEU A 63 -7.06 7.16 -3.16
CA LEU A 63 -6.68 5.78 -2.84
C LEU A 63 -5.20 5.55 -3.12
N THR A 64 -4.63 6.15 -4.16
CA THR A 64 -3.18 6.12 -4.42
C THR A 64 -2.41 6.79 -3.27
N THR A 65 -2.89 7.93 -2.74
CA THR A 65 -2.31 8.57 -1.54
C THR A 65 -2.36 7.64 -0.32
N LEU A 66 -3.49 6.97 -0.08
CA LEU A 66 -3.64 6.02 1.03
C LEU A 66 -2.64 4.86 0.90
N ILE A 67 -2.54 4.25 -0.29
CA ILE A 67 -1.61 3.14 -0.56
C ILE A 67 -0.15 3.61 -0.37
N ALA A 68 0.19 4.80 -0.87
CA ALA A 68 1.51 5.39 -0.69
C ALA A 68 1.85 5.58 0.80
N GLY A 69 0.90 6.09 1.60
CA GLY A 69 1.03 6.20 3.05
C GLY A 69 1.25 4.84 3.73
N MET A 70 0.47 3.83 3.36
CA MET A 70 0.65 2.47 3.90
C MET A 70 2.02 1.88 3.54
N CYS A 71 2.51 2.09 2.31
CA CYS A 71 3.86 1.69 1.90
C CYS A 71 4.95 2.45 2.67
N ALA A 72 4.68 3.69 3.05
CA ALA A 72 5.53 4.52 3.91
C ALA A 72 5.47 4.14 5.40
N GLY A 73 4.58 3.22 5.78
CA GLY A 73 4.44 2.74 7.16
C GLY A 73 3.32 3.40 7.97
N ALA A 74 2.43 4.16 7.35
CA ALA A 74 1.22 4.66 8.01
C ALA A 74 0.29 3.48 8.37
N ASP A 75 0.00 3.31 9.66
CA ASP A 75 -0.95 2.31 10.17
C ASP A 75 -2.27 2.93 10.64
N SER A 76 -2.32 4.25 10.80
CA SER A 76 -3.54 5.02 11.03
C SER A 76 -3.78 6.10 9.97
N ILE A 77 -4.99 6.67 9.95
CA ILE A 77 -5.32 7.79 9.05
C ILE A 77 -4.48 9.01 9.38
N ASP A 78 -4.18 9.24 10.67
CA ASP A 78 -3.42 10.41 11.12
C ASP A 78 -1.97 10.35 10.65
N ASP A 79 -1.42 9.15 10.44
CA ASP A 79 -0.06 8.95 9.95
C ASP A 79 0.10 9.20 8.44
N LEU A 80 -1.00 9.41 7.70
CA LEU A 80 -0.93 9.69 6.26
C LEU A 80 -0.25 11.02 5.92
N ASP A 81 -0.02 11.90 6.90
CA ASP A 81 0.76 13.11 6.64
C ASP A 81 2.25 12.81 6.39
N ILE A 82 2.70 11.57 6.63
CA ILE A 82 4.06 11.11 6.32
C ILE A 82 4.41 11.24 4.83
N VAL A 83 3.43 11.14 3.92
CA VAL A 83 3.65 11.34 2.47
C VAL A 83 3.61 12.82 2.06
N ARG A 84 3.40 13.72 3.03
CA ARG A 84 3.27 15.18 2.84
C ARG A 84 4.30 15.98 3.64
N SER A 85 5.14 15.32 4.44
CA SER A 85 6.14 15.94 5.31
C SER A 85 7.49 16.17 4.60
N GLY A 86 8.21 17.21 5.05
CA GLY A 86 9.50 17.62 4.49
C GLY A 86 9.49 17.75 2.96
N GLY A 87 10.55 17.28 2.33
CA GLY A 87 10.71 17.32 0.87
C GLY A 87 9.79 16.41 0.06
N MET A 88 8.86 15.65 0.65
CA MET A 88 8.01 14.69 -0.08
C MET A 88 7.16 15.34 -1.18
N LYS A 89 6.73 16.60 -0.98
CA LYS A 89 5.97 17.37 -1.98
C LYS A 89 6.77 17.72 -3.24
N THR A 90 8.10 17.57 -3.21
CA THR A 90 8.94 17.73 -4.41
C THR A 90 9.00 16.45 -5.26
N LEU A 91 8.66 15.31 -4.66
CA LEU A 91 8.72 13.99 -5.31
C LEU A 91 7.35 13.49 -5.78
N PHE A 92 6.29 13.88 -5.08
CA PHE A 92 4.94 13.41 -5.34
C PHE A 92 3.96 14.58 -5.44
N ASP A 93 3.29 14.64 -6.58
CA ASP A 93 2.15 15.52 -6.81
C ASP A 93 0.83 14.86 -6.35
N ASP A 94 -0.22 15.66 -6.17
CA ASP A 94 -1.58 15.20 -5.85
C ASP A 94 -1.73 14.36 -4.56
N VAL A 95 -0.92 14.64 -3.53
CA VAL A 95 -0.99 13.97 -2.23
C VAL A 95 -2.03 14.62 -1.30
N TYR A 96 -3.05 13.86 -0.92
CA TYR A 96 -4.17 14.35 -0.11
C TYR A 96 -3.93 14.28 1.40
N ALA A 97 -4.51 15.25 2.13
CA ALA A 97 -4.42 15.30 3.59
C ALA A 97 -5.19 14.14 4.25
N PRO A 98 -4.80 13.69 5.46
CA PRO A 98 -5.52 12.69 6.26
C PRO A 98 -7.04 12.89 6.29
N SER A 99 -7.50 14.11 6.52
CA SER A 99 -8.94 14.45 6.58
C SER A 99 -9.69 14.23 5.26
N THR A 100 -9.00 14.43 4.13
CA THR A 100 -9.56 14.21 2.79
C THR A 100 -9.70 12.72 2.50
N ILE A 101 -8.70 11.92 2.89
CA ILE A 101 -8.75 10.46 2.80
C ILE A 101 -9.82 9.90 3.73
N GLY A 102 -9.91 10.40 4.97
CA GLY A 102 -10.95 10.01 5.91
C GLY A 102 -12.36 10.31 5.40
N THR A 103 -12.55 11.40 4.65
CA THR A 103 -13.84 11.72 4.02
C THR A 103 -14.22 10.69 2.95
N LEU A 104 -13.27 10.23 2.13
CA LEU A 104 -13.49 9.13 1.18
C LEU A 104 -13.81 7.81 1.90
N LEU A 105 -13.01 7.44 2.90
CA LEU A 105 -13.14 6.15 3.59
C LEU A 105 -14.47 6.01 4.35
N ARG A 106 -15.07 7.12 4.79
CA ARG A 106 -16.43 7.11 5.40
C ARG A 106 -17.55 6.73 4.42
N GLU A 107 -17.30 6.78 3.11
CA GLU A 107 -18.24 6.32 2.09
C GLU A 107 -18.11 4.81 1.80
N PHE A 108 -17.04 4.16 2.29
CA PHE A 108 -16.80 2.76 2.00
C PHE A 108 -17.80 1.85 2.72
N THR A 109 -18.18 0.79 2.02
CA THR A 109 -19.08 -0.26 2.47
C THR A 109 -18.50 -1.58 2.00
N PHE A 110 -19.11 -2.70 2.38
CA PHE A 110 -18.67 -4.02 1.93
C PHE A 110 -18.59 -4.15 0.39
N GLY A 111 -19.50 -3.50 -0.35
CA GLY A 111 -19.46 -3.50 -1.82
C GLY A 111 -18.18 -2.86 -2.39
N HIS A 112 -17.69 -1.80 -1.76
CA HIS A 112 -16.46 -1.12 -2.15
C HIS A 112 -15.21 -1.95 -1.85
N ALA A 113 -15.22 -2.76 -0.79
CA ALA A 113 -14.14 -3.73 -0.54
C ALA A 113 -14.01 -4.73 -1.70
N ARG A 114 -15.14 -5.22 -2.23
CA ARG A 114 -15.13 -6.11 -3.42
C ARG A 114 -14.65 -5.41 -4.70
N GLN A 115 -14.91 -4.10 -4.84
CA GLN A 115 -14.32 -3.32 -5.94
C GLN A 115 -12.79 -3.22 -5.81
N LEU A 116 -12.28 -3.00 -4.59
CA LEU A 116 -10.83 -3.03 -4.33
C LEU A 116 -10.22 -4.41 -4.56
N GLU A 117 -10.91 -5.50 -4.22
CA GLU A 117 -10.47 -6.86 -4.56
C GLU A 117 -10.35 -7.07 -6.08
N ALA A 118 -11.26 -6.48 -6.86
CA ALA A 118 -11.18 -6.53 -8.32
C ALA A 118 -9.99 -5.72 -8.85
N VAL A 119 -9.66 -4.58 -8.23
CA VAL A 119 -8.43 -3.83 -8.51
C VAL A 119 -7.20 -4.67 -8.18
N LEU A 120 -7.13 -5.24 -6.98
CA LEU A 120 -6.01 -6.06 -6.52
C LEU A 120 -5.76 -7.24 -7.48
N ARG A 121 -6.82 -7.95 -7.90
CA ARG A 121 -6.71 -9.07 -8.84
C ARG A 121 -6.12 -8.64 -10.18
N ALA A 122 -6.64 -7.55 -10.76
CA ALA A 122 -6.15 -7.04 -12.03
C ALA A 122 -4.72 -6.53 -11.91
N HIS A 123 -4.41 -5.78 -10.85
CA HIS A 123 -3.10 -5.20 -10.63
C HIS A 123 -2.04 -6.28 -10.36
N LEU A 124 -2.38 -7.36 -9.65
CA LEU A 124 -1.48 -8.49 -9.45
C LEU A 124 -1.09 -9.14 -10.78
N ALA A 125 -2.02 -9.26 -11.74
CA ALA A 125 -1.70 -9.79 -13.06
C ALA A 125 -0.72 -8.88 -13.81
N GLU A 126 -0.92 -7.55 -13.77
CA GLU A 126 0.01 -6.57 -14.35
C GLU A 126 1.38 -6.60 -13.68
N LEU A 127 1.41 -6.75 -12.35
CA LEU A 127 2.65 -6.89 -11.58
C LEU A 127 3.42 -8.15 -11.98
N CYS A 128 2.76 -9.30 -12.13
CA CYS A 128 3.40 -10.54 -12.58
C CYS A 128 3.91 -10.47 -14.02
N GLN A 129 3.32 -9.66 -14.88
CA GLN A 129 3.84 -9.42 -16.23
C GLN A 129 5.05 -8.48 -16.20
N ARG A 130 5.02 -7.47 -15.32
CA ARG A 130 6.04 -6.41 -15.27
C ARG A 130 7.27 -6.80 -14.47
N ALA A 131 7.11 -7.61 -13.44
CA ALA A 131 8.14 -8.13 -12.56
C ALA A 131 8.06 -9.66 -12.56
N ASP A 132 9.23 -10.32 -12.57
CA ASP A 132 9.35 -11.77 -12.53
C ASP A 132 8.98 -12.31 -11.12
N LEU A 133 7.71 -12.17 -10.75
CA LEU A 133 7.17 -12.53 -9.44
C LEU A 133 6.84 -14.03 -9.34
N LEU A 134 6.64 -14.68 -10.48
CA LEU A 134 6.27 -16.10 -10.57
C LEU A 134 7.26 -16.85 -11.49
N PRO A 135 8.57 -16.82 -11.18
CA PRO A 135 9.56 -17.50 -11.99
C PRO A 135 9.26 -19.00 -12.03
N GLY A 136 9.19 -19.55 -13.24
CA GLY A 136 8.95 -20.98 -13.45
C GLY A 136 7.49 -21.43 -13.40
N ILE A 137 6.52 -20.51 -13.48
CA ILE A 137 5.08 -20.81 -13.50
C ILE A 137 4.62 -21.70 -14.66
N ASP A 138 5.38 -21.74 -15.76
CA ASP A 138 5.12 -22.63 -16.90
C ASP A 138 5.32 -24.11 -16.54
N GLY A 139 5.99 -24.40 -15.41
CA GLY A 139 6.15 -25.74 -14.85
C GLY A 139 5.21 -26.00 -13.67
N ARG A 140 5.35 -27.18 -13.04
CA ARG A 140 4.65 -27.47 -11.79
C ARG A 140 5.15 -26.52 -10.70
N THR A 141 4.26 -25.64 -10.26
CA THR A 141 4.52 -24.62 -9.24
C THR A 141 3.61 -24.82 -8.05
N PHE A 142 4.21 -24.88 -6.86
CA PHE A 142 3.46 -24.85 -5.60
C PHE A 142 3.26 -23.42 -5.15
N VAL A 143 2.01 -23.06 -4.86
CA VAL A 143 1.64 -21.76 -4.28
C VAL A 143 1.20 -21.99 -2.85
N ASP A 144 1.96 -21.44 -1.91
CA ASP A 144 1.59 -21.46 -0.50
C ASP A 144 0.55 -20.37 -0.24
N ILE A 145 -0.62 -20.76 0.26
CA ILE A 145 -1.71 -19.85 0.60
C ILE A 145 -1.86 -19.88 2.12
N ASP A 146 -1.06 -19.05 2.79
CA ASP A 146 -1.19 -18.87 4.23
C ASP A 146 -2.45 -18.06 4.54
N SER A 147 -3.44 -18.70 5.16
CA SER A 147 -4.55 -18.00 5.83
C SER A 147 -4.04 -17.44 7.16
N LEU A 148 -3.78 -16.14 7.21
CA LEU A 148 -3.42 -15.42 8.43
C LEU A 148 -4.60 -15.24 9.43
N LEU A 149 -5.75 -15.87 9.19
CA LEU A 149 -6.89 -15.82 10.12
C LEU A 149 -6.62 -16.72 11.34
N ARG A 150 -5.72 -16.29 12.22
CA ARG A 150 -5.61 -16.80 13.59
C ARG A 150 -6.12 -15.73 14.55
N PRO A 151 -7.13 -16.02 15.40
CA PRO A 151 -7.52 -15.12 16.46
C PRO A 151 -6.38 -15.06 17.50
N GLY A 152 -5.64 -13.96 17.55
CA GLY A 152 -4.70 -13.66 18.64
C GLY A 152 -3.32 -13.21 18.18
N LEU A 153 -2.93 -12.00 18.62
CA LEU A 153 -1.59 -11.45 18.49
C LEU A 153 -0.51 -12.48 18.90
N ARG A 154 0.48 -12.68 18.03
CA ARG A 154 1.87 -12.99 18.44
C ARG A 154 2.86 -12.17 17.59
N PRO A 155 4.03 -11.81 18.11
CA PRO A 155 4.94 -10.90 17.42
C PRO A 155 5.70 -11.60 16.28
N ARG A 156 5.85 -10.86 15.17
CA ARG A 156 6.77 -11.03 14.03
C ARG A 156 6.88 -12.43 13.43
N GLN A 157 6.17 -12.62 12.32
CA GLN A 157 6.70 -13.36 11.17
C GLN A 157 6.98 -12.35 10.06
N THR A 158 8.26 -12.13 9.81
CA THR A 158 8.79 -11.40 8.65
C THR A 158 8.22 -12.01 7.38
N GLY A 159 7.65 -11.16 6.51
CA GLY A 159 6.93 -11.55 5.30
C GLY A 159 7.68 -12.61 4.50
N ARG A 160 7.00 -13.74 4.26
CA ARG A 160 7.49 -14.78 3.38
C ARG A 160 7.02 -14.45 1.98
N LEU A 161 7.97 -14.08 1.13
CA LEU A 161 7.82 -13.94 -0.31
C LEU A 161 7.03 -15.12 -0.88
N LEU A 162 6.08 -14.87 -1.78
CA LEU A 162 5.55 -15.91 -2.68
C LEU A 162 6.75 -16.60 -3.34
N ARG A 163 7.07 -17.81 -2.89
CA ARG A 163 8.10 -18.65 -3.50
C ARG A 163 7.40 -19.72 -4.31
N ALA A 164 7.36 -19.52 -5.62
CA ALA A 164 7.20 -20.62 -6.56
C ALA A 164 8.40 -21.57 -6.38
N TYR A 165 8.15 -22.82 -5.99
CA TYR A 165 9.16 -23.89 -6.04
C TYR A 165 8.84 -24.82 -7.22
N GLN A 166 9.84 -25.04 -8.08
CA GLN A 166 9.80 -26.07 -9.12
C GLN A 166 10.19 -27.42 -8.54
N ASP A 167 9.38 -28.45 -8.81
CA ASP A 167 9.75 -29.84 -8.56
C ASP A 167 10.81 -30.27 -9.59
N ARG A 168 12.09 -30.31 -9.18
CA ARG A 168 13.11 -31.05 -9.94
C ARG A 168 12.87 -32.54 -9.69
N GLY A 169 11.96 -33.12 -10.44
CA GLY A 169 11.71 -34.55 -10.44
C GLY A 169 13.03 -35.30 -10.54
N LYS A 170 13.28 -36.21 -9.59
CA LYS A 170 14.41 -37.13 -9.66
C LYS A 170 14.26 -37.95 -10.94
N THR A 171 15.07 -37.68 -11.95
CA THR A 171 15.27 -38.60 -13.07
C THR A 171 15.91 -39.86 -12.49
N ASN A 172 15.13 -40.93 -12.37
CA ASN A 172 15.67 -42.23 -12.02
C ASN A 172 16.49 -42.73 -13.23
N PRO A 173 17.80 -42.99 -13.11
CA PRO A 173 18.54 -43.63 -14.19
C PRO A 173 18.00 -45.06 -14.37
N ALA A 174 17.87 -45.46 -15.63
CA ALA A 174 17.44 -46.77 -16.06
C ALA A 174 18.42 -47.88 -15.65
#